data_AF-A0A925YPX9-F1
#
_entry.id   AF-A0A925YPX9-F1
#
_cell.length_a   1.000
_cell.length_b   1.000
_cell.length_c   1.000
_cell.angle_alpha   90.00
_cell.angle_beta   90.00
_cell.angle_gamma   90.00
#
_symmetry.space_group_name_H-M   'P 1'
#
loop_
_entity.id
_entity.type
_entity.pdbx_description
1 polymer ?
#
loop_
_entity_poly.entity_id
_entity_poly.type
_entity_poly.pdbx_seq_one_letter_code
_entity_poly.pdbx_strand_id
1 'polypeptide(L)' 'MNETRSVVVTGASTGIGWAITEALVEHNIGVFASVRRESDTLRLRDAFGDMVIP' A
#
# COMPACT_ATOMS: atom_id res chain seq x y z
N MET A 1 17.77 6.32 -15.11
CA MET A 1 17.03 6.06 -13.85
C MET A 1 15.65 5.58 -14.27
N ASN A 2 15.32 4.31 -14.03
CA ASN A 2 13.92 3.89 -14.20
C ASN A 2 13.14 4.60 -13.09
N GLU A 3 12.21 5.49 -13.46
CA GLU A 3 11.32 6.11 -12.49
C GLU A 3 10.46 5.03 -11.83
N THR A 4 10.71 4.76 -10.55
CA THR A 4 9.82 3.95 -9.73
C THR A 4 8.54 4.75 -9.51
N ARG A 5 7.46 4.39 -10.22
CA ARG A 5 6.16 5.03 -10.03
C ARG A 5 5.67 4.74 -8.63
N SER A 6 5.19 5.78 -7.95
CA SER A 6 4.68 5.68 -6.58
C SER A 6 3.31 6.36 -6.49
N VAL A 7 2.40 5.78 -5.69
CA VAL A 7 1.00 6.24 -5.56
C VAL A 7 0.63 6.36 -4.08
N VAL A 8 -0.18 7.37 -3.74
CA VAL A 8 -0.79 7.48 -2.41
C VAL A 8 -2.18 6.85 -2.46
N VAL A 9 -2.45 5.90 -1.57
CA VAL A 9 -3.78 5.31 -1.39
C VAL A 9 -4.29 5.68 0.01
N THR A 10 -5.34 6.49 0.06
CA THR A 10 -6.00 6.85 1.32
C THR A 10 -7.04 5.81 1.68
N GLY A 11 -7.13 5.43 2.97
CA GLY A 11 -8.06 4.39 3.41
C GLY A 11 -7.66 2.99 2.94
N ALA A 12 -6.35 2.69 2.94
CA ALA A 12 -5.81 1.42 2.46
C ALA A 12 -6.06 0.22 3.40
N SER A 13 -6.58 0.46 4.60
CA SER A 13 -6.67 -0.56 5.65
C SER A 13 -7.61 -1.73 5.32
N THR A 14 -8.64 -1.52 4.50
CA THR A 14 -9.61 -2.55 4.12
C THR A 14 -10.28 -2.23 2.77
N GLY A 15 -11.11 -3.16 2.28
CA GLY A 15 -12.05 -2.91 1.19
C GLY A 15 -11.36 -2.46 -0.11
N ILE A 16 -11.89 -1.39 -0.71
CA ILE A 16 -11.41 -0.89 -2.01
C ILE A 16 -9.96 -0.39 -1.93
N GLY A 17 -9.59 0.32 -0.85
CA GLY A 17 -8.22 0.80 -0.68
C GLY A 17 -7.20 -0.33 -0.57
N TRP A 18 -7.57 -1.42 0.10
CA TRP A 18 -6.76 -2.64 0.16
C TRP A 18 -6.59 -3.28 -1.22
N ALA A 19 -7.70 -3.50 -1.94
CA ALA A 19 -7.67 -4.12 -3.27
C ALA A 19 -6.88 -3.28 -4.30
N ILE A 20 -6.97 -1.95 -4.22
CA ILE A 20 -6.14 -1.05 -5.05
C ILE A 20 -4.66 -1.20 -4.68
N THR A 21 -4.34 -1.27 -3.38
CA THR A 21 -2.95 -1.44 -2.92
C THR A 21 -2.36 -2.75 -3.44
N GLU A 22 -3.10 -3.85 -3.33
CA GLU A 22 -2.73 -5.16 -3.86
C GLU A 22 -2.44 -5.10 -5.37
N ALA A 23 -3.38 -4.57 -6.16
CA ALA A 23 -3.20 -4.45 -7.61
C ALA A 23 -1.99 -3.59 -8.00
N LEU A 24 -1.73 -2.48 -7.29
CA LEU A 24 -0.57 -1.62 -7.56
C LEU A 24 0.75 -2.34 -7.26
N VAL A 25 0.80 -3.08 -6.15
CA VAL A 25 1.98 -3.86 -5.76
C VAL A 25 2.25 -4.98 -6.78
N GLU A 26 1.23 -5.70 -7.24
CA GLU A 26 1.35 -6.71 -8.32
C GLU A 26 1.95 -6.12 -9.61
N HIS A 27 1.70 -4.84 -9.88
CA HIS A 27 2.26 -4.11 -11.02
C HIS A 27 3.62 -3.46 -10.74
N ASN A 28 4.29 -3.79 -9.62
CA ASN A 28 5.58 -3.23 -9.20
C ASN A 28 5.54 -1.69 -9.01
N ILE A 29 4.41 -1.16 -8.54
CA ILE A 29 4.23 0.25 -8.21
C ILE A 29 4.29 0.39 -6.69
N GLY A 30 5.13 1.30 -6.18
CA GLY A 30 5.22 1.56 -4.74
C GLY A 30 3.99 2.30 -4.22
N VAL A 31 3.55 1.98 -3.01
CA VAL A 31 2.34 2.57 -2.42
C VAL A 31 2.64 3.21 -1.07
N PHE A 32 2.24 4.47 -0.92
CA PHE A 32 2.11 5.14 0.37
C PHE A 32 0.67 4.99 0.86
N ALA A 33 0.45 4.17 1.87
CA ALA A 33 -0.86 3.72 2.29
C ALA A 33 -1.30 4.45 3.57
N SER A 34 -2.26 5.38 3.49
CA SER A 34 -2.77 6.02 4.71
C SER A 34 -3.81 5.15 5.40
N VAL A 35 -3.57 4.91 6.69
CA VAL A 35 -4.51 4.25 7.61
C VAL A 35 -4.79 5.11 8.83
N ARG A 36 -5.88 4.82 9.53
CA ARG A 36 -6.28 5.54 10.76
C ARG A 36 -5.70 4.92 12.03
N ARG A 37 -5.44 3.61 12.04
CA ARG A 37 -4.99 2.86 13.22
C ARG A 37 -3.66 2.19 12.94
N GLU A 38 -2.78 2.23 13.92
CA GLU A 38 -1.48 1.56 13.86
C GLU A 38 -1.58 0.04 13.67
N SER A 39 -2.62 -0.61 14.22
CA SER A 39 -2.84 -2.04 13.97
C SER A 39 -3.02 -2.37 12.47
N ASP A 40 -3.54 -1.43 11.69
CA ASP A 40 -3.74 -1.60 10.25
C ASP A 40 -2.44 -1.36 9.47
N THR A 41 -1.44 -0.65 10.03
CA THR A 41 -0.12 -0.48 9.39
C THR A 41 0.65 -1.80 9.37
N LEU A 42 0.64 -2.53 10.49
CA LEU A 42 1.28 -3.85 10.60
C LEU A 42 0.68 -4.83 9.60
N ARG A 43 -0.65 -4.88 9.50
CA ARG A 43 -1.34 -5.74 8.52
C ARG A 43 -0.95 -5.45 7.08
N LEU A 44 -0.77 -4.17 6.73
CA LEU A 44 -0.32 -3.78 5.39
C LEU A 44 1.13 -4.20 5.13
N ARG A 45 2.03 -4.01 6.10
CA ARG A 45 3.43 -4.46 5.97
C ARG A 45 3.54 -5.98 5.88
N ASP A 46 2.79 -6.70 6.72
CA ASP A 46 2.79 -8.16 6.72
C ASP A 46 2.26 -8.73 5.39
N ALA A 47 1.30 -8.05 4.75
CA ALA A 47 0.71 -8.48 3.48
C ALA A 47 1.55 -8.13 2.25
N PHE A 48 2.16 -6.93 2.22
CA PHE A 48 2.75 -6.38 0.99
C PHE A 48 4.24 -6.03 1.09
N GLY A 49 4.83 -6.16 2.27
CA GLY A 49 6.25 -5.90 2.52
C GLY A 49 6.66 -4.46 2.21
N ASP A 50 7.91 -4.31 1.75
CA ASP A 50 8.54 -2.99 1.53
C ASP A 50 7.96 -2.20 0.36
N MET A 51 7.09 -2.80 -0.46
CA MET A 51 6.39 -2.11 -1.53
C MET A 51 5.30 -1.16 -1.00
N VAL A 52 4.90 -1.33 0.26
CA VAL A 52 3.91 -0.49 0.93
C VAL A 52 4.53 0.23 2.12
N ILE A 53 4.37 1.55 2.14
CA ILE A 53 4.78 2.42 3.24
C ILE A 53 3.50 2.92 3.93
N PRO A 54 3.09 2.31 5.05
CA PRO A 54 1.87 2.67 5.77
C PRO A 54 2.06 3.73 6.86
#